data_AF-A0A1V1W5C3-F1
#
_entry.id   AF-A0A1V1W5C3-F1
#
_cell.length_a   1.000
_cell.length_b   1.000
_cell.length_c   1.000
_cell.angle_alpha   90.00
_cell.angle_beta   90.00
_cell.angle_gamma   90.00
#
_symmetry.space_group_name_H-M   'P 1'
#
loop_
_entity.id
_entity.type
_entity.pdbx_description
1 polymer ?
#
loop_
_entity_poly.entity_id
_entity_poly.type
_entity_poly.pdbx_seq_one_letter_code
_entity_poly.pdbx_strand_id
1 'polypeptide(L)'
;MTSEVIEAHRRFATHAGKPGLPRWAAAVAVLTAASGDLEVPHVREIYAEAKRRREQRKAQPQASDERVKEILAAAGYNREVTPEVVERHRGYATHAGRPGLRRWKAAVAVLNGAMGGADVPPTSAIYAEETRRREVQRARAERIKVEAQALADEHADAARAHVARVWAETGEGPTWRELATELGVKGQLAAPLIDVLHQRGVLTSTEEPRSLAVGGC
;
A
#
# COMPACT_ATOMS: atom_id res chain seq x y z
N MET A 1 39.61 -21.26 26.31
CA MET A 1 38.39 -21.74 25.63
C MET A 1 38.41 -23.26 25.66
N THR A 2 37.40 -23.88 26.27
CA THR A 2 37.33 -25.35 26.41
C THR A 2 37.05 -26.01 25.06
N SER A 3 37.56 -27.23 24.87
CA SER A 3 37.48 -28.01 23.62
C SER A 3 36.04 -28.19 23.11
N GLU A 4 35.06 -28.17 24.01
CA GLU A 4 33.62 -28.28 23.69
C GLU A 4 33.07 -27.04 22.97
N VAL A 5 33.57 -25.83 23.28
CA VAL A 5 33.13 -24.58 22.65
C VAL A 5 33.61 -24.50 21.20
N ILE A 6 34.79 -25.06 20.92
CA ILE A 6 35.37 -25.14 19.57
C ILE A 6 34.61 -26.19 18.73
N GLU A 7 34.23 -27.32 19.32
CA GLU A 7 33.45 -28.35 18.62
C GLU A 7 32.00 -27.90 18.35
N ALA A 8 31.38 -27.16 19.27
CA ALA A 8 30.07 -26.53 19.08
C ALA A 8 30.09 -25.48 17.94
N HIS A 9 31.11 -24.63 17.90
CA HIS A 9 31.33 -23.70 16.78
C HIS A 9 31.50 -24.42 15.45
N ARG A 10 32.24 -25.54 15.42
CA ARG A 10 32.47 -26.33 14.20
C ARG A 10 31.20 -26.98 13.68
N ARG A 11 30.33 -27.52 14.56
CA ARG A 11 29.02 -28.10 14.20
C ARG A 11 28.01 -27.04 13.74
N PHE A 12 28.06 -25.83 14.30
CA PHE A 12 27.21 -24.71 13.89
C PHE A 12 27.63 -24.11 12.53
N ALA A 13 28.93 -24.00 12.27
CA ALA A 13 29.45 -23.58 10.97
C ALA A 13 29.03 -24.54 9.84
N THR A 14 28.89 -25.84 10.13
CA THR A 14 28.36 -26.83 9.16
C THR A 14 26.85 -26.66 8.87
N HIS A 15 26.11 -25.93 9.71
CA HIS A 15 24.66 -25.72 9.59
C HIS A 15 24.28 -24.31 9.11
N ALA A 16 25.22 -23.36 9.12
CA ALA A 16 25.02 -21.96 8.70
C ALA A 16 24.70 -21.76 7.21
N GLY A 17 24.73 -22.82 6.40
CA GLY A 17 24.32 -22.82 4.99
C GLY A 17 23.02 -23.57 4.69
N LYS A 18 22.32 -24.13 5.68
CA LYS A 18 21.09 -24.91 5.42
C LYS A 18 19.91 -23.97 5.13
N PRO A 19 19.14 -24.21 4.05
CA PRO A 19 17.99 -23.39 3.71
C PRO A 19 16.91 -23.50 4.80
N GLY A 20 16.64 -22.39 5.50
CA GLY A 20 15.58 -22.30 6.50
C GLY A 20 15.88 -21.50 7.77
N LEU A 21 17.13 -21.06 8.01
CA LEU A 21 17.45 -20.14 9.10
C LEU A 21 17.46 -18.68 8.63
N PRO A 22 16.77 -17.75 9.32
CA PRO A 22 16.98 -16.33 9.11
C PRO A 22 18.43 -15.98 9.45
N ARG A 23 19.13 -15.28 8.56
CA ARG A 23 20.55 -14.90 8.75
C ARG A 23 20.79 -14.15 10.07
N TRP A 24 19.80 -13.42 10.57
CA TRP A 24 19.87 -12.74 11.86
C TRP A 24 19.85 -13.71 13.07
N ALA A 25 19.12 -14.82 13.01
CA ALA A 25 19.06 -15.80 14.09
C ALA A 25 20.35 -16.63 14.19
N ALA A 26 20.97 -16.93 13.03
CA ALA A 26 22.31 -17.51 12.99
C ALA A 26 23.37 -16.54 13.50
N ALA A 27 23.28 -15.25 13.16
CA ALA A 27 24.19 -14.22 13.66
C ALA A 27 24.06 -14.00 15.18
N VAL A 28 22.83 -13.99 15.71
CA VAL A 28 22.58 -13.90 17.16
C VAL A 28 23.11 -15.14 17.88
N ALA A 29 22.87 -16.35 17.38
CA ALA A 29 23.42 -17.56 18.00
C ALA A 29 24.96 -17.58 18.00
N VAL A 30 25.61 -17.11 16.93
CA VAL A 30 27.08 -17.02 16.83
C VAL A 30 27.66 -15.94 17.75
N LEU A 31 27.07 -14.75 17.80
CA LEU A 31 27.50 -13.67 18.69
C LEU A 31 27.33 -14.03 20.17
N THR A 32 26.33 -14.85 20.49
CA THR A 32 25.97 -15.20 21.87
C THR A 32 26.71 -16.45 22.37
N ALA A 33 27.01 -17.41 21.49
CA ALA A 33 27.92 -18.52 21.81
C ALA A 33 29.37 -18.04 22.06
N ALA A 34 29.75 -16.89 21.50
CA ALA A 34 31.03 -16.24 21.75
C ALA A 34 31.07 -15.48 23.10
N SER A 35 29.93 -15.05 23.64
CA SER A 35 29.85 -14.35 24.94
C SER A 35 29.62 -15.26 26.14
N GLY A 36 29.14 -16.49 25.93
CA GLY A 36 28.95 -17.49 27.01
C GLY A 36 27.67 -17.32 27.85
N ASP A 37 26.82 -16.36 27.52
CA ASP A 37 25.78 -15.83 28.42
C ASP A 37 24.33 -16.24 28.09
N LEU A 38 24.10 -17.37 27.41
CA LEU A 38 22.72 -17.83 27.18
C LEU A 38 22.57 -19.33 27.33
N GLU A 39 21.79 -19.73 28.34
CA GLU A 39 21.47 -21.13 28.58
C GLU A 39 20.77 -21.73 27.35
N VAL A 40 21.19 -22.95 27.00
CA VAL A 40 20.65 -23.80 25.91
C VAL A 40 19.10 -23.85 25.81
N PRO A 41 18.30 -23.71 26.89
CA PRO A 41 16.84 -23.64 26.80
C PRO A 41 16.30 -22.50 25.93
N HIS A 42 16.89 -21.30 25.96
CA HIS A 42 16.36 -20.15 25.20
C HIS A 42 16.57 -20.31 23.69
N VAL A 43 17.67 -20.94 23.27
CA VAL A 43 17.91 -21.30 21.87
C VAL A 43 16.88 -22.34 21.40
N ARG A 44 16.55 -23.34 22.24
CA ARG A 44 15.51 -24.34 21.92
C ARG A 44 14.13 -23.70 21.76
N GLU A 45 13.80 -22.68 22.55
CA GLU A 45 12.56 -21.92 22.41
C GLU A 45 12.49 -21.16 21.09
N ILE A 46 13.57 -20.49 20.68
CA ILE A 46 13.66 -19.81 19.37
C ILE A 46 13.47 -20.81 18.22
N TYR A 47 14.10 -21.99 18.31
CA TYR A 47 13.92 -23.04 17.31
C TYR A 47 12.49 -23.59 17.29
N ALA A 48 11.89 -23.82 18.45
CA ALA A 48 10.52 -24.29 18.56
C ALA A 48 9.54 -23.27 18.00
N GLU A 49 9.75 -21.97 18.26
CA GLU A 49 8.93 -20.90 17.70
C GLU A 49 9.10 -20.77 16.18
N ALA A 50 10.32 -20.85 15.67
CA ALA A 50 10.56 -20.87 14.23
C ALA A 50 9.90 -22.07 13.53
N LYS A 51 9.96 -23.25 14.17
CA LYS A 51 9.28 -24.47 13.69
C LYS A 51 7.76 -24.30 13.72
N ARG A 52 7.19 -23.81 14.82
CA ARG A 52 5.75 -23.49 14.94
C ARG A 52 5.31 -22.50 13.87
N ARG A 53 6.07 -21.41 13.65
CA ARG A 53 5.78 -20.43 12.59
C ARG A 53 5.86 -21.06 11.19
N ARG A 54 6.79 -22.00 10.95
CA ARG A 54 6.90 -22.73 9.68
C ARG A 54 5.70 -23.66 9.47
N GLU A 55 5.27 -24.36 10.52
CA GLU A 55 4.10 -25.24 10.48
C GLU A 55 2.80 -24.44 10.31
N GLN A 56 2.65 -23.31 11.01
CA GLN A 56 1.54 -22.37 10.82
C GLN A 56 1.48 -21.80 9.39
N ARG A 57 2.64 -21.49 8.79
CA ARG A 57 2.71 -21.06 7.38
C ARG A 57 2.30 -22.16 6.41
N LYS A 58 2.65 -23.42 6.70
CA LYS A 58 2.18 -24.58 5.92
C LYS A 58 0.68 -24.82 6.08
N ALA A 59 0.12 -24.46 7.23
CA ALA A 59 -1.30 -24.56 7.53
C ALA A 59 -2.14 -23.37 7.03
N GLN A 60 -1.53 -22.34 6.42
CA GLN A 60 -2.32 -21.26 5.81
C GLN A 60 -3.10 -21.80 4.62
N PRO A 61 -4.39 -21.42 4.48
CA PRO A 61 -5.19 -21.83 3.34
C PRO A 61 -4.53 -21.26 2.07
N GLN A 62 -4.06 -22.17 1.22
CA GLN A 62 -3.49 -21.81 -0.07
C GLN A 62 -4.62 -21.35 -1.00
N ALA A 63 -4.28 -20.50 -1.97
CA ALA A 63 -5.22 -20.10 -3.00
C ALA A 63 -5.79 -21.33 -3.74
N SER A 64 -7.09 -21.32 -4.02
CA SER A 64 -7.74 -22.33 -4.85
C SER A 64 -7.26 -22.24 -6.30
N ASP A 65 -7.48 -23.29 -7.08
CA ASP A 65 -7.09 -23.32 -8.49
C ASP A 65 -7.83 -22.27 -9.31
N GLU A 66 -9.11 -22.04 -9.00
CA GLU A 66 -9.93 -20.96 -9.58
C GLU A 66 -9.30 -19.61 -9.29
N ARG A 67 -8.80 -19.40 -8.07
CA ARG A 67 -8.17 -18.15 -7.67
C ARG A 67 -6.87 -17.88 -8.43
N VAL A 68 -6.09 -18.93 -8.69
CA VAL A 68 -4.88 -18.83 -9.50
C VAL A 68 -5.24 -18.53 -10.96
N LYS A 69 -6.25 -19.21 -11.51
CA LYS A 69 -6.74 -18.93 -12.88
C LYS A 69 -7.26 -17.50 -13.02
N GLU A 70 -7.98 -17.00 -12.01
CA GLU A 70 -8.50 -15.63 -12.00
C GLU A 70 -7.38 -14.58 -12.04
N ILE A 71 -6.31 -14.75 -11.25
CA ILE A 71 -5.21 -13.77 -11.24
C ILE A 71 -4.42 -13.81 -12.55
N LEU A 72 -4.20 -15.00 -13.10
CA LEU A 72 -3.54 -15.19 -14.39
C LEU A 72 -4.36 -14.51 -15.50
N ALA A 73 -5.67 -14.73 -15.54
CA ALA A 73 -6.57 -14.10 -16.49
C ALA A 73 -6.57 -12.56 -16.35
N ALA A 74 -6.68 -12.05 -15.12
CA ALA A 74 -6.64 -10.62 -14.85
C ALA A 74 -5.30 -9.96 -15.22
N ALA A 75 -4.20 -10.71 -15.13
CA ALA A 75 -2.88 -10.26 -15.57
C ALA A 75 -2.71 -10.31 -17.10
N GLY A 76 -3.62 -10.95 -17.84
CA GLY A 76 -3.53 -11.11 -19.29
C GLY A 76 -2.69 -12.32 -19.73
N TYR A 77 -2.57 -13.33 -18.87
CA TYR A 77 -1.82 -14.55 -19.18
C TYR A 77 -2.40 -15.24 -20.41
N ASN A 78 -1.59 -15.39 -21.46
CA ASN A 78 -2.03 -15.80 -22.79
C ASN A 78 -1.57 -17.22 -23.19
N ARG A 79 -1.02 -17.98 -22.25
CA ARG A 79 -0.61 -19.38 -22.46
C ARG A 79 -1.60 -20.32 -21.80
N GLU A 80 -1.53 -21.60 -22.17
CA GLU A 80 -2.31 -22.65 -21.52
C GLU A 80 -2.00 -22.70 -20.01
N VAL A 81 -3.05 -22.81 -19.21
CA VAL A 81 -2.96 -22.91 -17.75
C VAL A 81 -2.99 -24.38 -17.35
N THR A 82 -1.82 -25.02 -17.38
CA THR A 82 -1.64 -26.42 -16.95
C THR A 82 -1.62 -26.53 -15.41
N PRO A 83 -1.80 -27.73 -14.83
CA PRO A 83 -1.67 -27.94 -13.39
C PRO A 83 -0.31 -27.47 -12.82
N GLU A 84 0.78 -27.63 -13.57
CA GLU A 84 2.11 -27.16 -13.17
C GLU A 84 2.17 -25.62 -13.09
N VAL A 85 1.49 -24.94 -14.02
CA VAL A 85 1.37 -23.47 -13.99
C VAL A 85 0.57 -23.04 -12.77
N VAL A 86 -0.54 -23.73 -12.46
CA VAL A 86 -1.36 -23.45 -11.28
C VAL A 86 -0.54 -23.60 -10.00
N GLU A 87 0.19 -24.70 -9.87
CA GLU A 87 1.00 -24.96 -8.67
C GLU A 87 2.12 -23.94 -8.51
N ARG A 88 2.80 -23.58 -9.60
CA ARG A 88 3.87 -22.57 -9.58
C ARG A 88 3.37 -21.19 -9.13
N HIS A 89 2.13 -20.83 -9.47
CA HIS A 89 1.55 -19.52 -9.14
C HIS A 89 0.74 -19.52 -7.83
N ARG A 90 0.56 -20.68 -7.18
CA ARG A 90 -0.27 -20.80 -5.96
C ARG A 90 0.22 -19.93 -4.81
N GLY A 91 1.53 -19.92 -4.58
CA GLY A 91 2.14 -19.05 -3.57
C GLY A 91 1.92 -17.56 -3.87
N TYR A 92 2.02 -17.18 -5.14
CA TYR A 92 1.79 -15.80 -5.57
C TYR A 92 0.33 -15.38 -5.37
N ALA A 93 -0.62 -16.20 -5.83
CA ALA A 93 -2.06 -15.95 -5.68
C ALA A 93 -2.50 -15.89 -4.21
N THR A 94 -1.88 -16.70 -3.35
CA THR A 94 -2.13 -16.67 -1.89
C THR A 94 -1.81 -15.30 -1.29
N HIS A 95 -0.74 -14.65 -1.76
CA HIS A 95 -0.32 -13.34 -1.28
C HIS A 95 -1.00 -12.15 -1.98
N ALA A 96 -1.64 -12.36 -3.12
CA ALA A 96 -2.32 -11.30 -3.87
C ALA A 96 -3.52 -10.68 -3.13
N GLY A 97 -4.06 -11.35 -2.10
CA GLY A 97 -5.25 -10.89 -1.38
C GLY A 97 -6.54 -11.11 -2.18
N ARG A 98 -7.63 -10.41 -1.83
CA ARG A 98 -8.95 -10.53 -2.49
C ARG A 98 -9.05 -9.69 -3.78
N PRO A 99 -9.85 -10.10 -4.78
CA PRO A 99 -9.95 -9.37 -6.04
C PRO A 99 -10.53 -7.97 -5.80
N GLY A 100 -10.10 -7.02 -6.63
CA GLY A 100 -10.47 -5.60 -6.51
C GLY A 100 -9.72 -4.82 -5.42
N LEU A 101 -9.09 -5.48 -4.45
CA LEU A 101 -8.30 -4.81 -3.42
C LEU A 101 -6.95 -4.29 -3.94
N ARG A 102 -6.33 -3.39 -3.19
CA ARG A 102 -5.06 -2.74 -3.56
C ARG A 102 -3.95 -3.76 -3.83
N ARG A 103 -3.82 -4.76 -2.96
CA ARG A 103 -2.81 -5.82 -3.10
C ARG A 103 -3.04 -6.69 -4.32
N TRP A 104 -4.30 -6.96 -4.68
CA TRP A 104 -4.62 -7.69 -5.89
C TRP A 104 -4.23 -6.91 -7.13
N LYS A 105 -4.56 -5.62 -7.18
CA LYS A 105 -4.17 -4.75 -8.30
C LYS A 105 -2.64 -4.66 -8.44
N ALA A 106 -1.90 -4.63 -7.34
CA ALA A 106 -0.45 -4.68 -7.35
C ALA A 106 0.06 -6.03 -7.87
N ALA A 107 -0.50 -7.14 -7.39
CA ALA A 107 -0.14 -8.48 -7.83
C ALA A 107 -0.41 -8.70 -9.33
N VAL A 108 -1.56 -8.25 -9.83
CA VAL A 108 -1.90 -8.28 -11.26
C VAL A 108 -0.90 -7.46 -12.08
N ALA A 109 -0.55 -6.25 -11.63
CA ALA A 109 0.38 -5.40 -12.37
C ALA A 109 1.81 -5.98 -12.42
N VAL A 110 2.30 -6.52 -11.30
CA VAL A 110 3.61 -7.19 -11.23
C VAL A 110 3.62 -8.42 -12.12
N LEU A 111 2.55 -9.21 -12.09
CA LEU A 111 2.44 -10.42 -12.90
C LEU A 111 2.35 -10.10 -14.39
N ASN A 112 1.56 -9.08 -14.75
CA ASN A 112 1.45 -8.57 -16.13
C ASN A 112 2.82 -8.09 -16.65
N GLY A 113 3.56 -7.29 -15.87
CA GLY A 113 4.88 -6.81 -16.26
C GLY A 113 5.94 -7.91 -16.38
N ALA A 114 5.72 -9.07 -15.76
CA ALA A 114 6.59 -10.24 -15.86
C ALA A 114 6.16 -11.21 -16.97
N MET A 115 5.06 -10.95 -17.68
CA MET A 115 4.59 -11.82 -18.76
C MET A 115 5.62 -11.87 -19.89
N GLY A 116 6.10 -13.08 -20.19
CA GLY A 116 7.21 -13.34 -21.11
C GLY A 116 8.42 -13.98 -20.43
N GLY A 117 8.55 -13.83 -19.11
CA GLY A 117 9.55 -14.54 -18.31
C GLY A 117 9.21 -16.02 -18.08
N ALA A 118 10.23 -16.80 -17.70
CA ALA A 118 10.06 -18.21 -17.31
C ALA A 118 9.61 -18.38 -15.85
N ASP A 119 9.86 -17.36 -15.02
CA ASP A 119 9.72 -17.41 -13.57
C ASP A 119 8.57 -16.56 -13.04
N VAL A 120 7.95 -17.03 -11.95
CA VAL A 120 6.93 -16.28 -11.21
C VAL A 120 7.63 -15.24 -10.35
N PRO A 121 7.21 -13.96 -10.39
CA PRO A 121 7.79 -12.93 -9.55
C PRO A 121 7.73 -13.30 -8.06
N PRO A 122 8.73 -12.91 -7.26
CA PRO A 122 8.70 -13.15 -5.83
C PRO A 122 7.51 -12.42 -5.19
N THR A 123 6.91 -13.02 -4.16
CA THR A 123 5.75 -12.43 -3.45
C THR A 123 6.05 -11.06 -2.84
N SER A 124 7.32 -10.78 -2.51
CA SER A 124 7.79 -9.47 -2.05
C SER A 124 7.54 -8.35 -3.08
N ALA A 125 7.54 -8.67 -4.38
CA ALA A 125 7.30 -7.70 -5.45
C ALA A 125 5.86 -7.13 -5.37
N ILE A 126 4.88 -7.94 -4.93
CA ILE A 126 3.50 -7.49 -4.71
C ILE A 126 3.47 -6.34 -3.68
N TYR A 127 4.19 -6.51 -2.57
CA TYR A 127 4.23 -5.52 -1.49
C TYR A 127 5.00 -4.26 -1.88
N ALA A 128 6.09 -4.41 -2.64
CA ALA A 128 6.85 -3.29 -3.17
C ALA A 128 6.00 -2.43 -4.11
N GLU A 129 5.28 -3.06 -5.05
CA GLU A 129 4.37 -2.36 -5.96
C GLU A 129 3.17 -1.74 -5.22
N GLU A 130 2.61 -2.44 -4.23
CA GLU A 130 1.56 -1.86 -3.38
C GLU A 130 2.05 -0.59 -2.67
N THR A 131 3.28 -0.61 -2.15
CA THR A 131 3.93 0.53 -1.48
C THR A 131 4.17 1.69 -2.45
N ARG A 132 4.79 1.40 -3.60
CA ARG A 132 5.00 2.39 -4.67
C ARG A 132 3.70 3.07 -5.08
N ARG A 133 2.62 2.31 -5.27
CA ARG A 133 1.29 2.87 -5.61
C ARG A 133 0.76 3.80 -4.53
N ARG A 134 0.94 3.46 -3.25
CA ARG A 134 0.55 4.33 -2.13
C ARG A 134 1.35 5.62 -2.13
N GLU A 135 2.66 5.55 -2.36
CA GLU A 135 3.54 6.72 -2.44
C GLU A 135 3.13 7.64 -3.61
N VAL A 136 2.90 7.08 -4.79
CA VAL A 136 2.42 7.85 -5.96
C VAL A 136 1.08 8.52 -5.68
N GLN A 137 0.15 7.81 -5.03
CA GLN A 137 -1.14 8.39 -4.63
C GLN A 137 -0.99 9.51 -3.61
N ARG A 138 -0.13 9.35 -2.60
CA ARG A 138 0.17 10.38 -1.61
C ARG A 138 0.82 11.61 -2.25
N ALA A 139 1.81 11.40 -3.11
CA ALA A 139 2.48 12.48 -3.83
C ALA A 139 1.49 13.25 -4.71
N ARG A 140 0.58 12.55 -5.40
CA ARG A 140 -0.48 13.19 -6.19
C ARG A 140 -1.43 14.00 -5.31
N ALA A 141 -1.88 13.43 -4.19
CA ALA A 141 -2.78 14.12 -3.26
C ALA A 141 -2.12 15.39 -2.69
N GLU A 142 -0.84 15.31 -2.33
CA GLU A 142 -0.10 16.48 -1.82
C GLU A 142 0.04 17.57 -2.88
N ARG A 143 0.35 17.20 -4.14
CA ARG A 143 0.39 18.17 -5.24
C ARG A 143 -0.97 18.87 -5.45
N ILE A 144 -2.05 18.10 -5.48
CA ILE A 144 -3.42 18.65 -5.62
C ILE A 144 -3.71 19.60 -4.45
N LYS A 145 -3.33 19.23 -3.23
CA LYS A 145 -3.52 20.07 -2.06
C LYS A 145 -2.76 21.40 -2.18
N VAL A 146 -1.48 21.36 -2.54
CA VAL A 146 -0.66 22.58 -2.72
C VAL A 146 -1.24 23.47 -3.83
N GLU A 147 -1.62 22.88 -4.96
CA GLU A 147 -2.21 23.61 -6.08
C GLU A 147 -3.56 24.22 -5.72
N ALA A 148 -4.42 23.49 -5.00
CA ALA A 148 -5.69 24.00 -4.50
C ALA A 148 -5.51 25.14 -3.48
N GLN A 149 -4.48 25.08 -2.63
CA GLN A 149 -4.14 26.15 -1.71
C GLN A 149 -3.72 27.43 -2.45
N ALA A 150 -2.85 27.30 -3.45
CA ALA A 150 -2.43 28.43 -4.26
C ALA A 150 -3.62 29.08 -5.01
N LEU A 151 -4.48 28.26 -5.63
CA LEU A 151 -5.68 28.74 -6.29
C LEU A 151 -6.66 29.41 -5.31
N ALA A 152 -6.76 28.90 -4.08
CA ALA A 152 -7.61 29.50 -3.06
C ALA A 152 -7.08 30.87 -2.62
N ASP A 153 -5.76 31.07 -2.57
CA ASP A 153 -5.15 32.37 -2.29
C ASP A 153 -5.43 33.37 -3.42
N GLU A 154 -5.32 32.94 -4.67
CA GLU A 154 -5.59 33.77 -5.85
C GLU A 154 -7.07 34.16 -5.96
N HIS A 155 -7.97 33.22 -5.69
CA HIS A 155 -9.41 33.38 -5.95
C HIS A 155 -10.25 33.78 -4.74
N ALA A 156 -9.66 34.00 -3.56
CA ALA A 156 -10.42 34.28 -2.34
C ALA A 156 -11.38 35.48 -2.51
N ASP A 157 -10.89 36.61 -3.02
CA ASP A 157 -11.71 37.81 -3.17
C ASP A 157 -12.71 37.70 -4.32
N ALA A 158 -12.30 37.08 -5.43
CA ALA A 158 -13.19 36.79 -6.56
C ALA A 158 -14.35 35.88 -6.14
N ALA A 159 -14.07 34.87 -5.30
CA ALA A 159 -15.08 33.98 -4.75
C ALA A 159 -16.08 34.72 -3.86
N ARG A 160 -15.60 35.57 -2.93
CA ARG A 160 -16.49 36.39 -2.10
C ARG A 160 -17.38 37.30 -2.94
N ALA A 161 -16.78 38.00 -3.91
CA ALA A 161 -17.50 38.92 -4.78
C ALA A 161 -18.58 38.21 -5.61
N HIS A 162 -18.26 37.04 -6.19
CA HIS A 162 -19.23 36.26 -6.95
C HIS A 162 -20.38 35.76 -6.07
N VAL A 163 -20.07 35.17 -4.91
CA VAL A 163 -21.09 34.64 -4.01
C VAL A 163 -22.01 35.76 -3.51
N ALA A 164 -21.45 36.90 -3.10
CA ALA A 164 -22.24 38.07 -2.68
C ALA A 164 -23.14 38.59 -3.82
N ARG A 165 -22.63 38.62 -5.05
CA ARG A 165 -23.40 39.02 -6.23
C ARG A 165 -24.57 38.06 -6.49
N VAL A 166 -24.33 36.75 -6.47
CA VAL A 166 -25.38 35.76 -6.70
C VAL A 166 -26.48 35.87 -5.63
N TRP A 167 -26.11 36.00 -4.35
CA TRP A 167 -27.10 36.25 -3.28
C TRP A 167 -27.94 37.49 -3.52
N ALA A 168 -27.32 38.59 -3.98
CA ALA A 168 -28.03 39.83 -4.27
C ALA A 168 -28.99 39.71 -5.47
N GLU A 169 -28.64 38.89 -6.46
CA GLU A 169 -29.42 38.72 -7.69
C GLU A 169 -30.55 37.70 -7.55
N THR A 170 -30.33 36.60 -6.83
CA THR A 170 -31.26 35.45 -6.80
C THR A 170 -31.92 35.24 -5.45
N GLY A 171 -31.37 35.80 -4.38
CA GLY A 171 -31.78 35.48 -3.00
C GLY A 171 -31.32 34.10 -2.50
N GLU A 172 -30.46 33.41 -3.26
CA GLU A 172 -29.87 32.11 -2.91
C GLU A 172 -28.36 32.11 -3.21
N GLY A 173 -27.60 31.19 -2.61
CA GLY A 173 -26.17 31.03 -2.89
C GLY A 173 -25.91 30.23 -4.18
N PRO A 174 -24.72 30.34 -4.80
CA PRO A 174 -24.34 29.44 -5.88
C PRO A 174 -24.07 28.03 -5.33
N THR A 175 -24.11 27.03 -6.21
CA THR A 175 -23.53 25.72 -5.93
C THR A 175 -22.00 25.79 -6.03
N TRP A 176 -21.30 24.86 -5.36
CA TRP A 176 -19.85 24.75 -5.46
C TRP A 176 -19.35 24.52 -6.89
N ARG A 177 -20.16 23.89 -7.75
CA ARG A 177 -19.83 23.68 -9.17
C ARG A 177 -19.94 24.96 -9.99
N GLU A 178 -20.98 25.75 -9.75
CA GLU A 178 -21.17 27.05 -10.42
C GLU A 178 -20.04 28.00 -10.04
N LEU A 179 -19.72 28.08 -8.73
CA LEU A 179 -18.59 28.89 -8.26
C LEU A 179 -17.26 28.42 -8.87
N ALA A 180 -16.96 27.12 -8.87
CA ALA A 180 -15.75 26.62 -9.50
C ALA A 180 -15.69 26.94 -11.01
N THR A 181 -16.84 26.90 -11.69
CA THR A 181 -16.93 27.24 -13.12
C THR A 181 -16.66 28.72 -13.36
N GLU A 182 -17.22 29.61 -12.54
CA GLU A 182 -16.96 31.05 -12.59
C GLU A 182 -15.47 31.34 -12.37
N LEU A 183 -14.85 30.69 -11.38
CA LEU A 183 -13.42 30.84 -11.10
C LEU A 183 -12.53 30.21 -12.19
N GLY A 184 -13.10 29.58 -13.21
CA GLY A 184 -12.37 28.92 -14.29
C GLY A 184 -11.72 27.59 -13.89
N VAL A 185 -12.02 27.08 -12.69
CA VAL A 185 -11.39 25.88 -12.13
C VAL A 185 -12.23 24.65 -12.46
N LYS A 186 -11.66 23.75 -13.26
CA LYS A 186 -12.34 22.53 -13.75
C LYS A 186 -11.64 21.27 -13.26
N GLY A 187 -12.40 20.17 -13.23
CA GLY A 187 -11.85 18.84 -12.99
C GLY A 187 -11.46 18.58 -11.55
N GLN A 188 -10.26 18.03 -11.34
CA GLN A 188 -9.84 17.45 -10.05
C GLN A 188 -9.51 18.48 -8.97
N LEU A 189 -9.37 19.76 -9.32
CA LEU A 189 -9.02 20.84 -8.40
C LEU A 189 -10.24 21.59 -7.87
N ALA A 190 -11.40 21.47 -8.53
CA ALA A 190 -12.60 22.24 -8.19
C ALA A 190 -13.08 21.95 -6.75
N ALA A 191 -13.28 20.69 -6.38
CA ALA A 191 -13.70 20.36 -5.02
C ALA A 191 -12.63 20.69 -3.96
N PRO A 192 -11.35 20.32 -4.14
CA PRO A 192 -10.29 20.71 -3.20
C PRO A 192 -10.16 22.22 -2.99
N LEU A 193 -10.31 23.03 -4.05
CA LEU A 193 -10.31 24.48 -3.95
C LEU A 193 -11.42 24.98 -3.02
N ILE A 194 -12.66 24.52 -3.24
CA ILE A 194 -13.81 24.92 -2.42
C ILE A 194 -13.61 24.47 -0.96
N ASP A 195 -13.08 23.27 -0.73
CA ASP A 195 -12.75 22.78 0.61
C ASP A 195 -11.75 23.70 1.32
N VAL A 196 -10.72 24.18 0.61
CA VAL A 196 -9.74 25.13 1.18
C VAL A 196 -10.40 26.48 1.47
N LEU A 197 -11.28 26.98 0.61
CA LEU A 197 -12.00 28.23 0.84
C LEU A 197 -12.93 28.14 2.08
N HIS A 198 -13.56 26.98 2.31
CA HIS A 198 -14.29 26.71 3.56
C HIS A 198 -13.36 26.66 4.77
N GLN A 199 -12.24 25.93 4.70
CA GLN A 199 -11.27 25.82 5.80
C GLN A 199 -10.70 27.17 6.22
N ARG A 200 -10.58 28.11 5.27
CA ARG A 200 -10.09 29.47 5.50
C ARG A 200 -11.18 30.46 5.91
N GLY A 201 -12.43 30.03 6.02
CA GLY A 201 -13.56 30.89 6.36
C GLY A 201 -13.90 31.93 5.27
N VAL A 202 -13.42 31.73 4.03
CA VAL A 202 -13.80 32.60 2.90
C VAL A 202 -15.27 32.36 2.53
N LEU A 203 -15.69 31.11 2.62
CA LEU A 203 -17.03 30.66 2.30
C LEU A 203 -17.61 29.88 3.49
N THR A 204 -18.93 29.84 3.55
CA THR A 204 -19.69 28.93 4.42
C THR A 204 -20.82 28.31 3.62
N SER A 205 -21.18 27.06 3.88
CA SER A 205 -22.34 26.39 3.27
C SER A 205 -23.17 25.69 4.34
N THR A 206 -24.46 25.52 4.08
CA THR A 206 -25.34 24.60 4.83
C THR A 206 -25.46 23.27 4.09
N GLU A 207 -26.22 22.31 4.63
CA GLU A 207 -26.52 21.05 3.93
C GLU A 207 -27.45 21.24 2.72
N GLU A 208 -28.10 22.40 2.60
CA GLU A 208 -29.00 22.70 1.50
C GLU A 208 -28.22 22.88 0.19
N PRO A 209 -28.73 22.38 -0.94
CA PRO A 209 -28.18 22.73 -2.24
C PRO A 209 -28.34 24.26 -2.44
N ARG A 210 -27.34 24.91 -3.05
CA ARG A 210 -27.33 26.38 -3.32
C ARG A 210 -27.20 27.26 -2.07
N SER A 211 -26.42 26.81 -1.09
CA SER A 211 -26.25 27.48 0.21
C SER A 211 -24.91 28.17 0.42
N LEU A 212 -24.05 28.28 -0.61
CA LEU A 212 -22.76 28.94 -0.44
C LEU A 212 -22.96 30.42 -0.13
N ALA A 213 -22.46 30.86 1.02
CA ALA A 213 -22.46 32.23 1.47
C ALA A 213 -21.02 32.70 1.74
N VAL A 214 -20.83 34.02 1.78
CA VAL A 214 -19.55 34.62 2.20
C VAL A 214 -19.37 34.33 3.68
N GLY A 215 -18.22 33.77 4.05
CA GLY A 215 -17.91 33.50 5.45
C GLY A 215 -17.74 34.81 6.24
N GLY A 216 -18.26 34.83 7.47
CA GLY A 216 -18.09 35.95 8.38
C GLY A 216 -16.66 35.99 8.92
N CYS A 217 -16.03 37.16 8.85
CA CYS A 217 -14.77 37.45 9.53
C CYS A 217 -14.90 37.38 11.05
#